data_AF-A0A7Y3U796-F1
#
_entry.id   AF-A0A7Y3U796-F1
#
_cell.length_a   1.000
_cell.length_b   1.000
_cell.length_c   1.000
_cell.angle_alpha   90.00
_cell.angle_beta   90.00
_cell.angle_gamma   90.00
#
_symmetry.space_group_name_H-M   'P 1'
#
loop_
_entity.id
_entity.type
_entity.pdbx_description
1 polymer ?
#
loop_
_entity_poly.entity_id
_entity_poly.type
_entity_poly.pdbx_seq_one_letter_code
_entity_poly.pdbx_strand_id
1 'polypeptide(L)'
;MENPYWQYFCGYTHLQHECPIHPTTMTKWRNRVGEAKLNELLKQTIEVAVKHHRLSERELTHVNVDTTVQEKNITHPTDSKLLYRSIVKLVRAAKGRDIVLRQSYVRVGKRAAVKAGRYAHAKQFKRMRRSLRQLRTYVGRLVRDIERKAPPSSRDEELSMLLGRCQRLIDQRPSDSNKLYSLHEPEVCCISKGKAHRRYEFGQKVALATTNRGNWFVAAMLCEGNPYDGHTLNATLCRVESNTGVALD
;
A
#
# COMPACT_ATOMS: atom_id res chain seq x y z
N MET A 1 15.58 -19.09 6.92
CA MET A 1 14.49 -18.93 7.90
C MET A 1 14.86 -17.89 8.94
N GLU A 2 13.94 -16.99 9.31
CA GLU A 2 14.22 -15.88 10.24
C GLU A 2 14.38 -16.37 11.70
N ASN A 3 13.75 -17.50 12.06
CA ASN A 3 13.84 -18.09 13.38
C ASN A 3 13.61 -19.63 13.38
N PRO A 4 14.53 -20.46 13.90
CA PRO A 4 14.35 -21.92 14.07
C PRO A 4 13.09 -22.33 14.84
N TYR A 5 12.65 -21.55 15.82
CA TYR A 5 11.46 -21.87 16.63
C TYR A 5 10.18 -21.96 15.78
N TRP A 6 10.11 -21.22 14.67
CA TRP A 6 8.93 -21.23 13.80
C TRP A 6 8.76 -22.56 13.08
N GLN A 7 9.86 -23.29 12.85
CA GLN A 7 9.80 -24.63 12.24
C GLN A 7 9.11 -25.62 13.16
N TYR A 8 9.47 -25.60 14.44
CA TYR A 8 8.83 -26.43 15.45
C TYR A 8 7.32 -26.17 15.51
N PHE A 9 6.90 -24.90 15.53
CA PHE A 9 5.47 -24.53 15.50
C PHE A 9 4.75 -24.96 14.21
N CYS A 10 5.44 -24.97 13.07
CA CYS A 10 4.88 -25.45 11.82
C CYS A 10 4.91 -26.99 11.70
N GLY A 11 5.22 -27.72 12.77
CA GLY A 11 5.21 -29.18 12.80
C GLY A 11 6.43 -29.84 12.16
N TYR A 12 7.50 -29.10 11.90
CA TYR A 12 8.75 -29.68 11.41
C TYR A 12 9.43 -30.43 12.54
N THR A 13 9.78 -31.69 12.28
CA THR A 13 10.44 -32.55 13.26
C THR A 13 11.96 -32.36 13.27
N HIS A 14 12.53 -31.75 12.23
CA HIS A 14 13.97 -31.58 12.02
C HIS A 14 14.27 -30.14 11.60
N LEU A 15 15.41 -29.61 12.05
CA LEU A 15 15.84 -28.27 11.66
C LEU A 15 16.25 -28.25 10.18
N GLN A 16 15.61 -27.37 9.41
CA GLN A 16 15.92 -27.10 8.00
C GLN A 16 16.43 -25.68 7.84
N HIS A 17 17.43 -25.48 6.98
CA HIS A 17 17.98 -24.15 6.68
C HIS A 17 17.35 -23.51 5.44
N GLU A 18 16.82 -24.34 4.55
CA GLU A 18 16.13 -23.90 3.35
C GLU A 18 14.77 -23.28 3.67
N CYS A 19 14.35 -22.30 2.87
CA CYS A 19 13.02 -21.72 3.02
C CYS A 19 11.98 -22.70 2.46
N PRO A 20 10.89 -22.98 3.18
CA PRO A 20 9.90 -23.98 2.78
C PRO A 20 9.16 -23.60 1.48
N ILE A 21 9.07 -22.30 1.20
CA ILE A 21 8.60 -21.76 -0.07
C ILE A 21 9.46 -20.57 -0.48
N HIS A 22 9.54 -20.34 -1.79
CA HIS A 22 10.17 -19.13 -2.32
C HIS A 22 9.41 -17.88 -1.83
N PRO A 23 10.07 -16.76 -1.46
CA PRO A 23 9.41 -15.57 -0.90
C PRO A 23 8.33 -14.96 -1.79
N THR A 24 8.40 -15.19 -3.11
CA THR A 24 7.41 -14.68 -4.07
C THR A 24 6.25 -15.64 -4.35
N THR A 25 6.24 -16.85 -3.78
CA THR A 25 5.22 -17.88 -4.04
C THR A 25 3.82 -17.37 -3.74
N MET A 26 3.59 -16.76 -2.56
CA MET A 26 2.28 -16.24 -2.18
C MET A 26 1.81 -15.07 -3.07
N THR A 27 2.73 -14.23 -3.53
CA THR A 27 2.42 -13.15 -4.47
C THR A 27 2.02 -13.71 -5.83
N LYS A 28 2.77 -14.67 -6.36
CA LYS A 28 2.47 -15.34 -7.63
C LYS A 28 1.15 -16.10 -7.57
N TRP A 29 0.88 -16.82 -6.47
CA TRP A 29 -0.38 -17.54 -6.26
C TRP A 29 -1.56 -16.57 -6.25
N ARG A 30 -1.51 -15.50 -5.45
CA ARG A 30 -2.58 -14.50 -5.38
C ARG A 30 -2.85 -13.84 -6.73
N ASN A 31 -1.80 -13.49 -7.49
CA ASN A 31 -1.97 -12.91 -8.83
C ASN A 31 -2.60 -13.91 -9.83
N ARG A 32 -2.32 -15.21 -9.68
CA ARG A 32 -2.89 -16.26 -10.53
C ARG A 32 -4.35 -16.57 -10.19
N VAL A 33 -4.69 -16.56 -8.91
CA VAL A 33 -6.07 -16.82 -8.44
C VAL A 33 -6.95 -15.61 -8.75
N GLY A 34 -6.50 -14.41 -8.38
CA GLY A 34 -7.25 -13.17 -8.56
C GLY A 34 -8.44 -13.04 -7.60
N GLU A 35 -9.07 -11.87 -7.61
CA GLU A 35 -10.19 -11.54 -6.71
C GLU A 35 -11.39 -12.46 -6.93
N ALA A 36 -11.81 -12.67 -8.18
CA ALA A 36 -13.01 -13.43 -8.50
C ALA A 36 -12.97 -14.86 -7.94
N LYS A 37 -11.85 -15.57 -8.11
CA LYS A 37 -11.70 -16.95 -7.60
C LYS A 37 -11.53 -17.01 -6.09
N LEU A 38 -10.89 -16.00 -5.47
CA LEU A 38 -10.83 -15.91 -4.01
C LEU A 38 -12.22 -15.67 -3.41
N ASN A 39 -13.04 -14.85 -4.07
CA ASN A 39 -14.41 -14.65 -3.65
C ASN A 39 -15.23 -15.94 -3.80
N GLU A 40 -15.06 -16.68 -4.89
CA GLU A 40 -15.70 -17.99 -5.05
C GLU A 40 -15.27 -18.99 -3.97
N LEU A 41 -13.98 -19.04 -3.62
CA LEU A 41 -13.49 -19.86 -2.52
C LEU A 41 -14.13 -19.48 -1.18
N LEU A 42 -14.36 -18.19 -0.94
CA LEU A 42 -15.09 -17.73 0.24
C LEU A 42 -16.55 -18.22 0.23
N LYS A 43 -17.26 -18.11 -0.90
CA LYS A 43 -18.63 -18.64 -1.05
C LYS A 43 -18.71 -20.12 -0.74
N GLN A 44 -17.83 -20.91 -1.35
CA GLN A 44 -17.74 -22.36 -1.11
C GLN A 44 -17.41 -22.69 0.34
N THR A 45 -16.57 -21.89 1.00
CA THR A 45 -16.26 -22.08 2.43
C THR A 45 -17.48 -21.84 3.30
N ILE A 46 -18.28 -20.81 3.01
CA ILE A 46 -19.53 -20.51 3.72
C ILE A 46 -20.55 -21.64 3.49
N GLU A 47 -20.73 -22.09 2.25
CA GLU A 47 -21.66 -23.17 1.90
C GLU A 47 -21.33 -24.47 2.65
N VAL A 48 -20.04 -24.86 2.67
CA VAL A 48 -19.56 -26.02 3.42
C VAL A 48 -19.79 -25.84 4.92
N ALA A 49 -19.55 -24.64 5.47
CA ALA A 49 -19.80 -24.36 6.88
C ALA A 49 -21.28 -24.51 7.26
N VAL A 50 -22.19 -24.07 6.39
CA VAL A 50 -23.64 -24.25 6.56
C VAL A 50 -24.01 -25.72 6.51
N LYS A 51 -23.53 -26.44 5.49
CA LYS A 51 -23.78 -27.88 5.31
C LYS A 51 -23.33 -28.73 6.50
N HIS A 52 -22.21 -28.37 7.13
CA HIS A 52 -21.67 -29.06 8.31
C HIS A 52 -22.14 -28.49 9.65
N HIS A 53 -23.18 -27.64 9.64
CA HIS A 53 -23.76 -27.03 10.85
C HIS A 53 -22.73 -26.28 11.72
N ARG A 54 -21.71 -25.70 11.08
CA ARG A 54 -20.73 -24.80 11.72
C ARG A 54 -21.17 -23.34 11.70
N LEU A 55 -22.12 -23.04 10.82
CA LEU A 55 -22.75 -21.74 10.64
C LEU A 55 -24.23 -21.96 10.31
N SER A 56 -25.14 -21.26 10.98
CA SER A 56 -26.58 -21.35 10.67
C SER A 56 -27.01 -20.28 9.68
N GLU A 57 -28.05 -20.55 8.87
CA GLU A 57 -28.60 -19.55 7.94
C GLU A 57 -29.11 -18.29 8.67
N ARG A 58 -29.65 -18.46 9.88
CA ARG A 58 -30.11 -17.35 10.72
C ARG A 58 -28.98 -16.43 11.18
N GLU A 59 -27.75 -16.97 11.32
CA GLU A 59 -26.58 -16.13 11.63
C GLU A 59 -26.11 -15.32 10.42
N LEU A 60 -26.47 -15.73 9.20
CA LEU A 60 -26.13 -15.01 7.98
C LEU A 60 -27.03 -13.79 7.74
N THR A 61 -28.22 -13.70 8.35
CA THR A 61 -29.12 -12.54 8.19
C THR A 61 -28.68 -11.31 8.98
N HIS A 62 -27.84 -11.50 10.02
CA HIS A 62 -27.35 -10.43 10.89
C HIS A 62 -25.82 -10.32 10.84
N VAL A 63 -25.32 -9.26 10.22
CA VAL A 63 -23.88 -9.04 10.03
C VAL A 63 -23.39 -7.74 10.65
N ASN A 64 -22.17 -7.77 11.18
CA ASN A 64 -21.42 -6.61 11.62
C ASN A 64 -20.46 -6.21 10.50
N VAL A 65 -20.59 -4.97 10.03
CA VAL A 65 -19.72 -4.40 9.00
C VAL A 65 -18.79 -3.38 9.62
N ASP A 66 -17.49 -3.59 9.45
CA ASP A 66 -16.46 -2.67 9.90
C ASP A 66 -15.49 -2.35 8.76
N THR A 67 -14.98 -1.12 8.76
CA THR A 67 -13.87 -0.75 7.88
C THR A 67 -12.56 -0.71 8.65
N THR A 68 -11.52 -1.27 8.05
CA THR A 68 -10.16 -1.28 8.59
C THR A 68 -9.16 -0.80 7.54
N VAL A 69 -7.91 -0.63 7.95
CA VAL A 69 -6.79 -0.27 7.08
C VAL A 69 -5.92 -1.50 6.90
N GLN A 70 -5.83 -2.00 5.68
CA GLN A 70 -4.80 -2.97 5.32
C GLN A 70 -3.49 -2.21 5.13
N GLU A 71 -2.68 -2.12 6.20
CA GLU A 71 -1.38 -1.46 6.15
C GLU A 71 -0.52 -2.07 5.03
N LYS A 72 0.05 -1.20 4.20
CA LYS A 72 1.00 -1.62 3.17
C LYS A 72 2.40 -1.62 3.75
N ASN A 73 3.23 -2.54 3.29
CA ASN A 73 4.64 -2.60 3.67
C ASN A 73 5.43 -1.48 3.00
N ILE A 74 5.18 -0.24 3.44
CA ILE A 74 5.90 0.95 3.04
C ILE A 74 6.64 1.48 4.24
N THR A 75 7.76 2.16 3.98
CA THR A 75 8.37 2.93 5.06
C THR A 75 7.50 4.14 5.39
N HIS A 76 7.44 4.52 6.67
CA HIS A 76 6.72 5.72 7.12
C HIS A 76 6.98 6.92 6.19
N PRO A 77 5.92 7.50 5.59
CA PRO A 77 6.07 8.42 4.46
C PRO A 77 6.33 9.84 4.95
N THR A 78 7.61 10.24 4.97
CA THR A 78 8.00 11.64 5.18
C THR A 78 8.39 12.27 3.85
N ASP A 79 7.98 13.52 3.62
CA ASP A 79 8.27 14.26 2.38
C ASP A 79 9.77 14.24 2.03
N SER A 80 10.64 14.44 3.01
CA SER A 80 12.08 14.45 2.81
C SER A 80 12.63 13.10 2.34
N LYS A 81 12.12 12.01 2.92
CA LYS A 81 12.51 10.64 2.55
C LYS A 81 11.96 10.27 1.18
N LEU A 82 10.70 10.61 0.91
CA LEU A 82 10.05 10.32 -0.37
C LEU A 82 10.76 11.05 -1.52
N LEU A 83 11.02 12.35 -1.39
CA LEU A 83 11.77 13.13 -2.39
C LEU A 83 13.18 12.59 -2.61
N TYR A 84 13.89 12.21 -1.54
CA TYR A 84 15.22 11.61 -1.69
C TYR A 84 15.16 10.23 -2.36
N ARG A 85 14.17 9.41 -2.05
CA ARG A 85 13.94 8.13 -2.74
C ARG A 85 13.65 8.35 -4.22
N SER A 86 12.94 9.41 -4.60
CA SER A 86 12.73 9.78 -6.01
C SER A 86 14.06 10.07 -6.71
N ILE A 87 14.95 10.85 -6.09
CA ILE A 87 16.30 11.11 -6.63
C ILE A 87 17.04 9.79 -6.91
N VAL A 88 17.07 8.89 -5.92
CA VAL A 88 17.77 7.60 -6.05
C VAL A 88 17.15 6.73 -7.16
N LYS A 89 15.82 6.69 -7.25
CA LYS A 89 15.10 5.91 -8.26
C LYS A 89 15.31 6.48 -9.67
N LEU A 90 15.23 7.79 -9.86
CA LEU A 90 15.49 8.45 -11.14
C LEU A 90 16.92 8.22 -11.62
N VAL A 91 17.91 8.34 -10.73
CA VAL A 91 19.32 8.09 -11.07
C VAL A 91 19.56 6.63 -11.46
N ARG A 92 18.92 5.69 -10.76
CA ARG A 92 19.00 4.26 -11.11
C ARG A 92 18.33 3.98 -12.45
N ALA A 93 17.15 4.55 -12.70
CA ALA A 93 16.42 4.38 -13.93
C ALA A 93 17.20 4.95 -15.14
N ALA A 94 17.83 6.12 -14.96
CA ALA A 94 18.71 6.72 -15.95
C ALA A 94 19.94 5.84 -16.24
N LYS A 95 20.61 5.33 -15.20
CA LYS A 95 21.77 4.44 -15.36
C LYS A 95 21.40 3.14 -16.08
N GLY A 96 20.25 2.55 -15.78
CA GLY A 96 19.80 1.33 -16.44
C GLY A 96 19.38 1.50 -17.90
N ARG A 97 19.35 2.75 -18.40
CA ARG A 97 18.97 3.12 -19.78
C ARG A 97 20.08 3.94 -20.46
N ASP A 98 21.27 3.93 -19.89
CA ASP A 98 22.45 4.66 -20.38
C ASP A 98 22.22 6.18 -20.61
N ILE A 99 21.29 6.77 -19.86
CA ILE A 99 21.02 8.21 -19.89
C ILE A 99 22.06 8.92 -19.01
N VAL A 100 23.03 9.59 -19.65
CA VAL A 100 24.06 10.37 -18.95
C VAL A 100 23.42 11.60 -18.31
N LEU A 101 23.28 11.63 -16.99
CA LEU A 101 22.71 12.76 -16.24
C LEU A 101 23.73 13.89 -16.05
N ARG A 102 23.29 15.15 -16.16
CA ARG A 102 24.15 16.32 -15.88
C ARG A 102 24.66 16.32 -14.44
N GLN A 103 23.78 15.98 -13.49
CA GLN A 103 24.08 15.84 -12.07
C GLN A 103 23.14 14.81 -11.44
N SER A 104 23.64 13.96 -10.55
CA SER A 104 22.83 12.91 -9.89
C SER A 104 22.12 13.39 -8.63
N TYR A 105 22.63 14.43 -7.96
CA TYR A 105 22.15 14.95 -6.67
C TYR A 105 22.09 13.94 -5.50
N VAL A 106 22.54 12.69 -5.67
CA VAL A 106 22.38 11.62 -4.64
C VAL A 106 23.03 12.01 -3.31
N ARG A 107 24.26 12.52 -3.35
CA ARG A 107 25.02 12.90 -2.13
C ARG A 107 24.42 14.11 -1.43
N VAL A 108 24.12 15.17 -2.18
CA VAL A 108 23.57 16.43 -1.64
C VAL A 108 22.11 16.28 -1.23
N GLY A 109 21.33 15.47 -1.95
CA GLY A 109 19.96 15.10 -1.61
C GLY A 109 19.90 14.31 -0.31
N LYS A 110 20.80 13.35 -0.08
CA LYS A 110 20.88 12.62 1.20
C LYS A 110 21.10 13.59 2.37
N ARG A 111 22.06 14.51 2.24
CA ARG A 111 22.34 15.53 3.27
C ARG A 111 21.14 16.44 3.52
N ALA A 112 20.45 16.88 2.47
CA ALA A 112 19.26 17.72 2.59
C ALA A 112 18.09 16.98 3.29
N ALA A 113 17.87 15.71 2.96
CA ALA A 113 16.83 14.88 3.59
C ALA A 113 17.09 14.65 5.09
N VAL A 114 18.34 14.35 5.46
CA VAL A 114 18.73 14.22 6.89
C VAL A 114 18.55 15.55 7.62
N LYS A 115 18.99 16.67 7.03
CA LYS A 115 18.79 18.00 7.62
C LYS A 115 17.31 18.34 7.80
N ALA A 116 16.46 18.03 6.83
CA ALA A 116 15.02 18.23 6.95
C ALA A 116 14.44 17.50 8.17
N GLY A 117 14.83 16.23 8.39
CA GLY A 117 14.42 15.46 9.57
C GLY A 117 14.93 16.07 10.89
N ARG A 118 16.21 16.47 10.95
CA ARG A 118 16.79 17.13 12.14
C ARG A 118 16.10 18.45 12.47
N TYR A 119 15.82 19.27 11.47
CA TYR A 119 15.10 20.53 11.67
C TYR A 119 13.66 20.31 12.11
N ALA A 120 12.98 19.27 11.60
CA ALA A 120 11.64 18.91 12.06
C ALA A 120 11.65 18.52 13.55
N HIS A 121 12.58 17.66 13.96
CA HIS A 121 12.75 17.25 15.35
C HIS A 121 13.04 18.44 16.28
N ALA A 122 13.91 19.36 15.84
CA ALA A 122 14.22 20.59 16.57
C ALA A 122 13.16 21.71 16.44
N LYS A 123 11.98 21.43 15.85
CA LYS A 123 10.90 22.41 15.58
C LYS A 123 11.31 23.63 14.72
N GLN A 124 12.42 23.54 13.98
CA GLN A 124 12.94 24.58 13.08
C GLN A 124 12.27 24.54 11.70
N PHE A 125 10.95 24.71 11.64
CA PHE A 125 10.16 24.46 10.42
C PHE A 125 10.51 25.34 9.23
N LYS A 126 10.99 26.58 9.43
CA LYS A 126 11.46 27.44 8.34
C LYS A 126 12.65 26.80 7.60
N ARG A 127 13.62 26.23 8.35
CA ARG A 127 14.80 25.54 7.80
C ARG A 127 14.44 24.19 7.18
N MET A 128 13.51 23.46 7.80
CA MET A 128 12.94 22.23 7.22
C MET A 128 12.32 22.52 5.85
N ARG A 129 11.43 23.52 5.74
CA ARG A 129 10.78 23.90 4.48
C ARG A 129 11.77 24.29 3.39
N ARG A 130 12.85 25.01 3.74
CA ARG A 130 13.94 25.32 2.78
C ARG A 130 14.61 24.04 2.26
N SER A 131 14.87 23.07 3.14
CA SER A 131 15.47 21.77 2.75
C SER A 131 14.53 20.95 1.86
N LEU A 132 13.22 20.95 2.14
CA LEU A 132 12.22 20.31 1.29
C LEU A 132 12.11 20.97 -0.09
N ARG A 133 12.14 22.30 -0.17
CA ARG A 133 12.18 23.03 -1.46
C ARG A 133 13.42 22.66 -2.27
N GLN A 134 14.58 22.59 -1.62
CA GLN A 134 15.83 22.17 -2.27
C GLN A 134 15.73 20.75 -2.84
N LEU A 135 15.15 19.80 -2.09
CA LEU A 135 14.90 18.44 -2.57
C LEU A 135 13.94 18.41 -3.76
N ARG A 136 12.82 19.14 -3.71
CA ARG A 136 11.89 19.28 -4.85
C ARG A 136 12.60 19.82 -6.09
N THR A 137 13.45 20.83 -5.94
CA THR A 137 14.27 21.36 -7.04
C THR A 137 15.18 20.30 -7.65
N TYR A 138 15.82 19.45 -6.83
CA TYR A 138 16.67 18.37 -7.33
C TYR A 138 15.89 17.33 -8.13
N VAL A 139 14.73 16.89 -7.62
CA VAL A 139 13.85 15.95 -8.34
C VAL A 139 13.40 16.58 -9.66
N GLY A 140 12.91 17.82 -9.65
CA GLY A 140 12.45 18.50 -10.86
C GLY A 140 13.56 18.77 -11.89
N ARG A 141 14.81 18.95 -11.45
CA ARG A 141 15.97 19.03 -12.37
C ARG A 141 16.28 17.69 -13.01
N LEU A 142 16.20 16.59 -12.26
CA LEU A 142 16.42 15.24 -12.78
C LEU A 142 15.34 14.83 -13.77
N VAL A 143 14.06 15.06 -13.43
CA VAL A 143 12.92 14.81 -14.32
C VAL A 143 13.15 15.52 -15.66
N ARG A 144 13.37 16.84 -15.65
CA ARG A 144 13.62 17.61 -16.89
C ARG A 144 14.89 17.22 -17.64
N ASP A 145 15.94 16.72 -16.97
CA ASP A 145 17.15 16.26 -17.64
C ASP A 145 16.93 14.93 -18.35
N ILE A 146 16.21 14.01 -17.70
CA ILE A 146 15.81 12.72 -18.29
C ILE A 146 14.84 12.97 -19.46
N GLU A 147 13.83 13.81 -19.28
CA GLU A 147 12.82 14.07 -20.32
C GLU A 147 13.41 14.69 -21.59
N ARG A 148 14.45 15.51 -21.46
CA ARG A 148 15.17 16.09 -22.61
C ARG A 148 16.02 15.09 -23.36
N LYS A 149 16.54 14.06 -22.68
CA LYS A 149 17.43 13.04 -23.25
C LYS A 149 16.69 11.80 -23.73
N ALA A 150 15.54 11.53 -23.14
CA ALA A 150 14.62 10.48 -23.53
C ALA A 150 13.27 11.13 -23.88
N PRO A 151 12.98 11.46 -25.16
CA PRO A 151 11.65 11.93 -25.57
C PRO A 151 10.59 10.83 -25.35
N PRO A 152 9.29 11.17 -25.32
CA PRO A 152 8.20 10.21 -25.05
C PRO A 152 8.24 8.93 -25.90
N SER A 153 8.63 9.04 -27.17
CA SER A 153 8.77 7.91 -28.11
C SER A 153 9.87 6.91 -27.74
N SER A 154 10.83 7.30 -26.91
CA SER A 154 11.98 6.47 -26.51
C SER A 154 11.87 5.88 -25.10
N ARG A 155 10.79 6.19 -24.37
CA ARG A 155 10.60 5.77 -22.97
C ARG A 155 9.82 4.47 -22.93
N ASP A 156 10.31 3.51 -22.16
CA ASP A 156 9.46 2.40 -21.73
C ASP A 156 8.42 2.86 -20.70
N GLU A 157 7.47 1.96 -20.43
CA GLU A 157 6.35 2.20 -19.53
C GLU A 157 6.83 2.47 -18.09
N GLU A 158 7.85 1.75 -17.62
CA GLU A 158 8.38 1.89 -16.26
C GLU A 158 8.96 3.29 -16.03
N LEU A 159 9.76 3.80 -16.97
CA LEU A 159 10.33 5.14 -16.92
C LEU A 159 9.23 6.19 -16.97
N SER A 160 8.24 6.01 -17.84
CA SER A 160 7.10 6.92 -17.99
C SER A 160 6.28 7.00 -16.69
N MET A 161 5.98 5.86 -16.07
CA MET A 161 5.32 5.79 -14.76
C MET A 161 6.14 6.46 -13.65
N LEU A 162 7.46 6.21 -13.62
CA LEU A 162 8.33 6.82 -12.62
C LEU A 162 8.39 8.34 -12.75
N LEU A 163 8.53 8.86 -13.97
CA LEU A 163 8.53 10.30 -14.25
C LEU A 163 7.19 10.92 -13.85
N GLY A 164 6.07 10.29 -14.23
CA GLY A 164 4.73 10.74 -13.85
C GLY A 164 4.52 10.80 -12.33
N ARG A 165 4.96 9.76 -11.60
CA ARG A 165 4.91 9.74 -10.13
C ARG A 165 5.79 10.83 -9.50
N CYS A 166 6.97 11.07 -10.06
CA CYS A 166 7.86 12.13 -9.59
C CYS A 166 7.30 13.52 -9.86
N GLN A 167 6.64 13.72 -11.01
CA GLN A 167 5.97 14.98 -11.34
C GLN A 167 4.81 15.24 -10.38
N ARG A 168 3.92 14.25 -10.18
CA ARG A 168 2.85 14.29 -9.16
C ARG A 168 3.40 14.69 -7.77
N LEU A 169 4.52 14.10 -7.37
CA LEU A 169 5.16 14.40 -6.07
C LEU A 169 5.68 15.85 -5.97
N ILE A 170 6.21 16.40 -7.06
CA ILE A 170 6.71 17.79 -7.09
C ILE A 170 5.55 18.76 -6.92
N ASP A 171 4.45 18.51 -7.62
CA ASP A 171 3.28 19.39 -7.70
C ASP A 171 2.39 19.30 -6.44
N GLN A 172 2.49 18.17 -5.72
CA GLN A 172 1.73 17.91 -4.50
C GLN A 172 1.91 18.97 -3.41
N ARG A 173 0.79 19.48 -2.89
CA ARG A 173 0.68 20.46 -1.81
C ARG A 173 0.22 19.80 -0.50
N PRO A 174 0.37 20.48 0.66
CA PRO A 174 -0.03 19.93 1.94
C PRO A 174 -1.52 19.56 2.04
N SER A 175 -2.39 20.35 1.42
CA SER A 175 -3.86 20.26 1.46
C SER A 175 -4.48 19.31 0.43
N ASP A 176 -3.67 18.68 -0.41
CA ASP A 176 -4.20 17.78 -1.44
C ASP A 176 -4.81 16.53 -0.79
N SER A 177 -5.93 16.06 -1.33
CA SER A 177 -6.61 14.85 -0.86
C SER A 177 -5.92 13.57 -1.34
N ASN A 178 -5.49 13.54 -2.61
CA ASN A 178 -4.88 12.37 -3.24
C ASN A 178 -3.35 12.46 -3.26
N LYS A 179 -2.72 12.37 -2.09
CA LYS A 179 -1.26 12.47 -1.94
C LYS A 179 -0.55 11.15 -2.20
N LEU A 180 0.59 11.23 -2.87
CA LEU A 180 1.53 10.14 -3.01
C LEU A 180 2.35 9.97 -1.72
N TYR A 181 2.19 8.82 -1.07
CA TYR A 181 2.95 8.45 0.14
C TYR A 181 4.11 7.48 -0.15
N SER A 182 4.02 6.72 -1.24
CA SER A 182 5.05 5.77 -1.65
C SER A 182 5.20 5.75 -3.17
N LEU A 183 6.44 5.71 -3.68
CA LEU A 183 6.69 5.61 -5.12
C LEU A 183 6.36 4.23 -5.69
N HIS A 184 6.45 3.17 -4.90
CA HIS A 184 6.22 1.79 -5.36
C HIS A 184 4.78 1.33 -5.12
N GLU A 185 4.07 1.94 -4.18
CA GLU A 185 2.66 1.69 -3.87
C GLU A 185 1.88 3.02 -3.95
N PRO A 186 1.56 3.51 -5.16
CA PRO A 186 0.98 4.84 -5.36
C PRO A 186 -0.47 4.99 -4.88
N GLU A 187 -1.14 3.86 -4.62
CA GLU A 187 -2.53 3.76 -4.14
C GLU A 187 -2.65 3.86 -2.61
N VAL A 188 -1.52 3.85 -1.88
CA VAL A 188 -1.54 3.97 -0.43
C VAL A 188 -2.21 5.28 -0.03
N CYS A 189 -3.18 5.17 0.87
CA CYS A 189 -3.87 6.28 1.49
C CYS A 189 -3.37 6.48 2.93
N CYS A 190 -3.48 7.72 3.41
CA CYS A 190 -3.32 8.06 4.82
C CYS A 190 -4.72 8.08 5.45
N ILE A 191 -4.98 7.17 6.38
CA ILE A 191 -6.32 6.95 6.94
C ILE A 191 -6.23 7.15 8.46
N SER A 192 -7.13 7.97 9.00
CA SER A 192 -7.27 8.20 10.44
C SER A 192 -8.50 7.44 10.95
N LYS A 193 -8.28 6.45 11.82
CA LYS A 193 -9.35 5.66 12.47
C LYS A 193 -9.51 5.96 13.97
N GLY A 194 -8.92 7.05 14.47
CA GLY A 194 -9.09 7.49 15.86
C GLY A 194 -8.39 6.62 16.92
N LYS A 195 -7.45 5.75 16.52
CA LYS A 195 -6.69 4.91 17.46
C LYS A 195 -5.83 5.76 18.40
N ALA A 196 -5.92 5.52 19.72
CA ALA A 196 -5.24 6.32 20.74
C ALA A 196 -3.71 6.40 20.56
N HIS A 197 -3.08 5.31 20.14
CA HIS A 197 -1.62 5.20 20.02
C HIS A 197 -1.09 5.52 18.60
N ARG A 198 -1.96 5.62 17.59
CA ARG A 198 -1.60 5.88 16.19
C ARG A 198 -2.65 6.76 15.52
N ARG A 199 -2.26 7.99 15.20
CA ARG A 199 -3.15 8.97 14.56
C ARG A 199 -3.48 8.61 13.10
N TYR A 200 -2.54 8.03 12.38
CA TYR A 200 -2.67 7.70 10.96
C TYR A 200 -2.09 6.32 10.66
N GLU A 201 -2.75 5.62 9.75
CA GLU A 201 -2.33 4.35 9.17
C GLU A 201 -2.13 4.55 7.66
N PHE A 202 -1.16 3.85 7.09
CA PHE A 202 -0.81 3.98 5.67
C PHE A 202 -1.05 2.66 4.95
N GLY A 203 -2.10 2.62 4.15
CA GLY A 203 -2.53 1.40 3.49
C GLY A 203 -3.70 1.63 2.57
N GLN A 204 -4.47 0.58 2.33
CA GLN A 204 -5.74 0.67 1.61
C GLN A 204 -6.89 0.44 2.59
N LYS A 205 -8.00 1.15 2.39
CA LYS A 205 -9.20 0.92 3.19
C LYS A 205 -9.85 -0.38 2.73
N VAL A 206 -10.26 -1.21 3.68
CA VAL A 206 -10.98 -2.46 3.41
C VAL A 206 -12.24 -2.48 4.27
N ALA A 207 -13.36 -2.85 3.68
CA ALA A 207 -14.59 -3.16 4.40
C ALA A 207 -14.67 -4.68 4.63
N LEU A 208 -14.96 -5.09 5.85
CA LEU A 208 -15.10 -6.48 6.26
C LEU A 208 -16.48 -6.66 6.85
N ALA A 209 -17.17 -7.74 6.47
CA ALA A 209 -18.42 -8.16 7.09
C ALA A 209 -18.20 -9.48 7.80
N THR A 210 -18.65 -9.51 9.06
CA THR A 210 -18.63 -10.71 9.89
C THR A 210 -20.04 -11.03 10.38
N THR A 211 -20.34 -12.30 10.59
CA THR A 211 -21.58 -12.69 11.27
C THR A 211 -21.57 -12.16 12.70
N ASN A 212 -22.72 -11.69 13.19
CA ASN A 212 -22.80 -11.11 14.53
C ASN A 212 -22.49 -12.15 15.63
N ARG A 213 -22.90 -13.40 15.40
CA ARG A 213 -22.53 -14.55 16.23
C ARG A 213 -21.45 -15.34 15.50
N GLY A 214 -20.40 -15.75 16.23
CA GLY A 214 -19.34 -16.61 15.68
C GLY A 214 -18.23 -15.90 14.87
N ASN A 215 -18.38 -14.62 14.53
CA ASN A 215 -17.37 -13.81 13.82
C ASN A 215 -16.87 -14.44 12.50
N TRP A 216 -17.73 -15.13 11.76
CA TRP A 216 -17.38 -15.67 10.45
C TRP A 216 -17.26 -14.54 9.44
N PHE A 217 -16.14 -14.47 8.72
CA PHE A 217 -16.01 -13.55 7.59
C PHE A 217 -16.92 -13.98 6.44
N VAL A 218 -17.84 -13.11 6.04
CA VAL A 218 -18.82 -13.37 4.98
C VAL A 218 -18.64 -12.47 3.76
N ALA A 219 -17.99 -11.31 3.94
CA ALA A 219 -17.52 -10.48 2.84
C ALA A 219 -16.24 -9.73 3.21
N ALA A 220 -15.43 -9.47 2.19
CA ALA A 220 -14.28 -8.57 2.27
C ALA A 220 -14.22 -7.77 0.97
N MET A 221 -14.06 -6.46 1.07
CA MET A 221 -14.05 -5.56 -0.09
C MET A 221 -12.95 -4.52 0.05
N LEU A 222 -12.12 -4.40 -0.97
CA LEU A 222 -11.17 -3.30 -1.08
C LEU A 222 -11.92 -2.02 -1.45
N CYS A 223 -11.71 -0.95 -0.69
CA CYS A 223 -12.31 0.34 -0.97
C CYS A 223 -11.32 1.19 -1.80
N GLU A 224 -11.81 1.77 -2.90
CA GLU A 224 -10.99 2.67 -3.70
C GLU A 224 -10.73 3.99 -2.94
N GLY A 225 -9.45 4.34 -2.77
CA GLY A 225 -9.04 5.55 -2.07
C GLY A 225 -9.38 5.52 -0.57
N ASN A 226 -9.98 6.61 -0.07
CA ASN A 226 -10.35 6.77 1.34
C ASN A 226 -11.78 7.31 1.45
N PRO A 227 -12.82 6.52 1.11
CA PRO A 227 -14.21 6.94 1.21
C PRO A 227 -14.62 7.10 2.68
N TYR A 228 -15.68 7.86 2.94
CA TYR A 228 -16.31 7.88 4.26
C TYR A 228 -16.87 6.49 4.61
N ASP A 229 -16.72 6.06 5.86
CA ASP A 229 -17.04 4.69 6.28
C ASP A 229 -18.52 4.34 6.03
N GLY A 230 -19.44 5.29 6.19
CA GLY A 230 -20.86 5.07 5.90
C GLY A 230 -21.15 4.76 4.42
N HIS A 231 -20.33 5.26 3.50
CA HIS A 231 -20.52 5.03 2.06
C HIS A 231 -20.11 3.62 1.63
N THR A 232 -19.35 2.89 2.45
CA THR A 232 -18.95 1.51 2.13
C THR A 232 -20.00 0.48 2.53
N LEU A 233 -20.96 0.87 3.38
CA LEU A 233 -21.92 -0.06 3.98
C LEU A 233 -22.77 -0.78 2.93
N ASN A 234 -23.50 -0.02 2.08
CA ASN A 234 -24.40 -0.60 1.09
C ASN A 234 -23.69 -1.58 0.15
N ALA A 235 -22.54 -1.17 -0.40
CA ALA A 235 -21.72 -2.04 -1.27
C ALA A 235 -21.23 -3.30 -0.54
N THR A 236 -20.95 -3.22 0.76
CA THR A 236 -20.53 -4.38 1.55
C THR A 236 -21.71 -5.31 1.83
N LEU A 237 -22.90 -4.79 2.15
CA LEU A 237 -24.11 -5.59 2.37
C LEU A 237 -24.51 -6.32 1.07
N CYS A 238 -24.53 -5.64 -0.08
CA CYS A 238 -24.77 -6.32 -1.36
C CYS A 238 -23.75 -7.42 -1.65
N ARG A 239 -22.48 -7.23 -1.24
CA ARG A 239 -21.45 -8.27 -1.36
C ARG A 239 -21.74 -9.46 -0.44
N VAL A 240 -22.23 -9.22 0.77
CA VAL A 240 -22.65 -10.29 1.71
C VAL A 240 -23.76 -11.10 1.08
N GLU A 241 -24.86 -10.47 0.63
CA GLU A 241 -26.00 -11.16 0.02
C GLU A 241 -25.57 -11.97 -1.21
N SER A 242 -24.68 -11.41 -2.04
CA SER A 242 -24.11 -12.14 -3.19
C SER A 242 -23.27 -13.36 -2.78
N ASN A 243 -22.57 -13.28 -1.64
CA ASN A 243 -21.68 -14.34 -1.18
C ASN A 243 -22.42 -15.44 -0.40
N THR A 244 -23.44 -15.07 0.38
CA THR A 244 -24.20 -15.98 1.25
C THR A 244 -25.44 -16.53 0.57
N GLY A 245 -26.02 -15.81 -0.41
CA GLY A 245 -27.32 -16.12 -0.99
C GLY A 245 -28.50 -15.83 -0.05
N VAL A 246 -28.26 -15.18 1.10
CA VAL A 246 -29.23 -14.90 2.15
C VAL A 246 -29.47 -13.40 2.23
N ALA A 247 -30.74 -12.98 2.22
CA ALA A 247 -31.12 -11.59 2.41
C ALA A 247 -30.87 -11.16 3.86
N LEU A 248 -30.39 -9.92 4.04
CA LEU A 248 -30.15 -9.36 5.37
C LEU A 248 -31.41 -8.73 5.94
N ASP A 249 -31.56 -8.81 7.27
CA ASP A 249 -32.68 -8.23 8.03
C ASP A 249 -32.47 -6.75 8.36
#